data_AF-W6RUJ8-F1
#
_entry.id   AF-W6RUJ8-F1
#
_cell.length_a   1.000
_cell.length_b   1.000
_cell.length_c   1.000
_cell.angle_alpha   90.00
_cell.angle_beta   90.00
_cell.angle_gamma   90.00
#
_symmetry.space_group_name_H-M   'P 1'
#
loop_
_entity.id
_entity.type
_entity.pdbx_description
1 polymer ?
#
loop_
_entity_poly.entity_id
_entity_poly.type
_entity_poly.pdbx_seq_one_letter_code
_entity_poly.pdbx_strand_id
1 'polypeptide(L)'
;MSEPSIIDKSEDLNNKIRLIKKEISLYEKEISLLQIKKRFFPPSKHFYKFLEIVNWIITIVSIIYWLKFTPSLPIPLGNYLRLLIISSPFLFLAMLFRDCYNCCINNENYLSLLQIKLLELNDLLEKIKKDQVELLFSKESINEDFKECPICSEFVRAKAKICRYCGHKF
;
A
#
# COMPACT_ATOMS: atom_id res chain seq x y z
N MET A 1 7.33 39.97 -2.93
CA MET A 1 7.65 38.54 -2.72
C MET A 1 8.68 38.18 -3.79
N SER A 2 9.90 37.81 -3.40
CA SER A 2 10.93 37.34 -4.33
C SER A 2 10.62 35.92 -4.79
N GLU A 3 10.77 35.64 -6.08
CA GLU A 3 10.62 34.26 -6.58
C GLU A 3 11.71 33.36 -6.00
N PRO A 4 11.38 32.11 -5.61
CA PRO A 4 12.35 31.17 -5.05
C PRO A 4 13.40 30.80 -6.11
N SER A 5 14.66 30.68 -5.67
CA SER A 5 15.76 30.38 -6.58
C SER A 5 15.62 28.97 -7.18
N ILE A 6 16.20 28.74 -8.36
CA ILE A 6 16.21 27.42 -9.01
C ILE A 6 16.88 26.37 -8.10
N ILE A 7 17.86 26.78 -7.31
CA ILE A 7 18.55 25.93 -6.33
C ILE A 7 17.55 25.46 -5.27
N ASP A 8 16.79 26.37 -4.68
CA ASP A 8 15.78 26.06 -3.66
C ASP A 8 14.72 25.09 -4.19
N LYS A 9 14.27 25.28 -5.45
CA LYS A 9 13.30 24.38 -6.10
C LYS A 9 13.87 22.97 -6.29
N SER A 10 15.15 22.86 -6.68
CA SER A 10 15.79 21.56 -6.89
C SER A 10 15.98 20.78 -5.59
N GLU A 11 16.29 21.48 -4.49
CA GLU A 11 16.45 20.88 -3.17
C GLU A 11 15.11 20.41 -2.61
N ASP A 12 14.05 21.20 -2.76
CA ASP A 12 12.68 20.79 -2.39
C ASP A 12 12.26 19.52 -3.14
N LEU A 13 12.55 19.45 -4.44
CA LEU A 13 12.22 18.27 -5.25
C LEU A 13 12.96 17.01 -4.77
N ASN A 14 14.25 17.14 -4.47
CA ASN A 14 15.07 16.04 -3.93
C ASN A 14 14.55 15.56 -2.57
N ASN A 15 14.11 16.48 -1.71
CA ASN A 15 13.50 16.14 -0.43
C ASN A 15 12.19 15.38 -0.61
N LYS A 16 11.32 15.81 -1.55
CA LYS A 16 10.08 15.08 -1.90
C LYS A 16 10.37 13.67 -2.41
N ILE A 17 11.34 13.51 -3.32
CA ILE A 17 11.78 12.20 -3.82
C ILE A 17 12.24 11.30 -2.67
N ARG A 18 13.01 11.85 -1.72
CA ARG A 18 13.52 11.10 -0.56
C ARG A 18 12.38 10.62 0.34
N LEU A 19 11.37 11.46 0.58
CA LEU A 19 10.21 11.09 1.38
C LEU A 19 9.38 9.99 0.71
N ILE A 20 9.07 10.14 -0.58
CA ILE A 20 8.29 9.14 -1.33
C ILE A 20 9.01 7.79 -1.37
N LYS A 21 10.33 7.78 -1.61
CA LYS A 21 11.13 6.54 -1.56
C LYS A 21 11.06 5.85 -0.19
N LYS A 22 11.04 6.61 0.89
CA LYS A 22 10.90 6.06 2.24
C LYS A 22 9.52 5.42 2.45
N GLU A 23 8.45 6.07 1.97
CA GLU A 23 7.10 5.51 2.03
C GLU A 23 6.95 4.23 1.19
N ILE A 24 7.47 4.24 -0.04
CA ILE A 24 7.52 3.04 -0.91
C ILE A 24 8.20 1.88 -0.18
N SER A 25 9.37 2.11 0.43
CA SER A 25 10.11 1.08 1.17
C SER A 25 9.33 0.51 2.36
N LEU A 26 8.52 1.34 3.03
CA LEU A 26 7.65 0.87 4.11
C LEU A 26 6.54 -0.03 3.58
N TYR A 27 5.88 0.37 2.49
CA TYR A 27 4.82 -0.43 1.86
C TYR A 27 5.34 -1.76 1.29
N GLU A 28 6.50 -1.77 0.65
CA GLU A 28 7.15 -3.00 0.17
C GLU A 28 7.41 -3.97 1.32
N LYS A 29 7.93 -3.47 2.45
CA LYS A 29 8.16 -4.28 3.65
C LYS A 29 6.85 -4.85 4.20
N GLU A 30 5.80 -4.03 4.30
CA GLU A 30 4.50 -4.48 4.78
C GLU A 30 3.87 -5.54 3.88
N ILE A 31 3.91 -5.34 2.55
CA ILE A 31 3.47 -6.31 1.55
C ILE A 31 4.24 -7.62 1.69
N SER A 32 5.57 -7.57 1.86
CA SER A 32 6.40 -8.77 2.04
C SER A 32 6.00 -9.57 3.29
N LEU A 33 5.70 -8.88 4.40
CA LEU A 33 5.24 -9.52 5.64
C LEU A 33 3.86 -10.17 5.45
N LEU A 34 2.93 -9.52 4.75
CA LEU A 34 1.61 -10.07 4.45
C LEU A 34 1.70 -11.29 3.51
N GLN A 35 2.59 -11.27 2.53
CA GLN A 35 2.85 -12.42 1.66
C GLN A 35 3.42 -13.61 2.43
N ILE A 36 4.33 -13.37 3.37
CA ILE A 36 4.84 -14.41 4.26
C ILE A 36 3.70 -15.00 5.11
N LYS A 37 2.86 -14.15 5.73
CA LYS A 37 1.68 -14.61 6.48
C LYS A 37 0.73 -15.46 5.63
N LYS A 38 0.52 -15.06 4.36
CA LYS A 38 -0.31 -15.82 3.41
C LYS A 38 0.25 -17.21 3.08
N ARG A 39 1.58 -17.39 3.09
CA ARG A 39 2.21 -18.72 2.90
C ARG A 39 1.97 -19.64 4.10
N PHE A 40 1.92 -19.10 5.32
CA PHE A 40 1.68 -19.91 6.52
C PHE A 40 0.21 -20.34 6.66
N PHE A 41 -0.72 -19.53 6.17
CA PHE A 41 -2.14 -19.84 6.16
C PHE A 41 -2.68 -19.77 4.72
N PRO A 42 -2.33 -20.74 3.86
CA PRO A 42 -2.87 -20.75 2.52
C PRO A 42 -4.40 -20.92 2.64
N PRO A 43 -5.20 -19.95 2.15
CA PRO A 43 -6.64 -20.12 2.08
C PRO A 43 -6.93 -21.17 1.01
N SER A 44 -6.77 -22.45 1.35
CA SER A 44 -7.10 -23.49 0.40
C SER A 44 -8.62 -23.47 0.24
N LYS A 45 -9.08 -23.39 -1.01
CA LYS A 45 -10.51 -23.50 -1.34
C LYS A 45 -11.13 -24.76 -0.73
N HIS A 46 -10.31 -25.80 -0.54
CA HIS A 46 -10.66 -27.03 0.14
C HIS A 46 -10.88 -26.86 1.64
N PHE A 47 -10.11 -26.01 2.33
CA PHE A 47 -10.30 -25.73 3.75
C PHE A 47 -11.63 -25.03 4.02
N TYR A 48 -12.04 -24.08 3.17
CA TYR A 48 -13.35 -23.45 3.32
C TYR A 48 -14.50 -24.42 3.05
N LYS A 49 -14.40 -25.21 1.97
CA LYS A 49 -15.38 -26.28 1.72
C LYS A 49 -15.41 -27.29 2.87
N PHE A 50 -14.26 -27.61 3.45
CA PHE A 50 -14.17 -28.50 4.60
C PHE A 50 -14.89 -27.91 5.82
N LEU A 51 -14.65 -26.64 6.15
CA LEU A 51 -15.35 -25.95 7.24
C LEU A 51 -16.87 -25.88 7.00
N GLU A 52 -17.29 -25.62 5.77
CA GLU A 52 -18.70 -25.60 5.37
C GLU A 52 -19.35 -26.98 5.54
N ILE A 53 -18.65 -28.05 5.11
CA ILE A 53 -19.08 -29.45 5.31
C ILE A 53 -19.16 -29.78 6.81
N VAL A 54 -18.16 -29.41 7.59
CA VAL A 54 -18.14 -29.65 9.04
C VAL A 54 -19.32 -28.96 9.71
N ASN A 55 -19.60 -27.70 9.36
CA ASN A 55 -20.74 -26.95 9.87
C ASN A 55 -22.08 -27.61 9.49
N TRP A 56 -22.20 -28.08 8.24
CA TRP A 56 -23.37 -28.85 7.78
C TRP A 56 -23.57 -30.14 8.56
N ILE A 57 -22.49 -30.91 8.79
CA ILE A 57 -22.53 -32.16 9.57
C ILE A 57 -22.99 -31.87 10.99
N ILE A 58 -22.42 -30.86 11.66
CA ILE A 58 -22.82 -30.47 13.02
C ILE A 58 -24.31 -30.10 13.07
N THR A 59 -24.79 -29.36 12.07
CA THR A 59 -26.21 -28.96 11.97
C THR A 59 -27.12 -30.18 11.80
N ILE A 60 -26.78 -31.09 10.89
CA ILE A 60 -27.55 -32.32 10.65
C ILE A 60 -27.58 -33.20 11.92
N VAL A 61 -26.44 -33.42 12.56
CA VAL A 61 -26.34 -34.22 13.79
C VAL A 61 -27.21 -33.61 14.90
N SER A 62 -27.21 -32.29 15.03
CA SER A 62 -28.04 -31.57 16.00
C SER A 62 -29.54 -31.76 15.71
N ILE A 63 -29.95 -31.69 14.44
CA ILE A 63 -31.35 -31.90 14.02
C ILE A 63 -31.77 -33.36 14.27
N ILE A 64 -30.96 -34.34 13.87
CA ILE A 64 -31.25 -35.77 14.09
C ILE A 64 -31.39 -36.07 15.57
N TYR A 65 -30.49 -35.52 16.39
CA TYR A 65 -30.56 -35.67 17.84
C TYR A 65 -31.88 -35.08 18.39
N TRP A 66 -32.25 -33.87 17.93
CA TRP A 66 -33.51 -33.23 18.32
C TRP A 66 -34.73 -34.08 17.95
N LEU A 67 -34.80 -34.56 16.71
CA LEU A 67 -35.91 -35.39 16.20
C LEU A 67 -36.04 -36.74 16.93
N LYS A 68 -34.92 -37.39 17.27
CA LYS A 68 -34.96 -38.68 18.00
C LYS A 68 -35.42 -38.53 19.45
N PHE A 69 -35.22 -37.37 20.06
CA PHE A 69 -35.57 -37.12 21.46
C PHE A 69 -36.95 -36.47 21.66
N THR A 70 -37.69 -36.22 20.57
CA THR A 70 -39.06 -35.69 20.61
C THR A 70 -40.12 -36.75 20.26
N PRO A 71 -40.35 -37.77 21.11
CA PRO A 71 -41.68 -38.32 21.18
C PRO A 71 -42.18 -38.32 22.62
N SER A 72 -43.08 -37.38 22.92
CA SER A 72 -44.15 -37.53 23.92
C SER A 72 -43.85 -37.49 25.44
N LEU A 73 -42.86 -36.74 25.94
CA LEU A 73 -42.75 -36.50 27.40
C LEU A 73 -42.43 -35.05 27.80
N PRO A 74 -42.91 -34.60 28.99
CA PRO A 74 -42.42 -33.37 29.62
C PRO A 74 -40.95 -33.58 30.00
N ILE A 75 -40.06 -33.07 29.15
CA ILE A 75 -38.62 -33.26 29.29
C ILE A 75 -38.16 -32.56 30.59
N PRO A 76 -37.55 -33.27 31.55
CA PRO A 76 -37.00 -32.61 32.74
C PRO A 76 -35.87 -31.67 32.31
N LEU A 77 -35.83 -30.47 32.91
CA LEU A 77 -34.89 -29.37 32.65
C LEU A 77 -33.42 -29.82 32.44
N GLY A 78 -33.02 -30.91 33.08
CA GLY A 78 -31.67 -31.51 32.99
C GLY A 78 -31.25 -31.99 31.59
N ASN A 79 -32.16 -32.39 30.71
CA ASN A 79 -31.79 -32.84 29.36
C ASN A 79 -31.47 -31.65 28.43
N TYR A 80 -32.09 -30.50 28.65
CA TYR A 80 -31.75 -29.26 27.93
C TYR A 80 -30.35 -28.76 28.28
N LEU A 81 -29.99 -28.87 29.57
CA LEU A 81 -28.65 -28.53 30.04
C LEU A 81 -27.57 -29.41 29.41
N ARG A 82 -27.82 -30.73 29.29
CA ARG A 82 -26.90 -31.67 28.62
C ARG A 82 -26.72 -31.34 27.14
N LEU A 83 -27.79 -30.97 26.44
CA LEU A 83 -27.74 -30.53 25.05
C LEU A 83 -26.93 -29.23 24.86
N LEU A 84 -27.11 -28.25 25.75
CA LEU A 84 -26.32 -27.03 25.74
C LEU A 84 -24.83 -27.30 26.01
N ILE A 85 -24.52 -28.20 26.93
CA ILE A 85 -23.13 -28.58 27.25
C ILE A 85 -22.47 -29.29 26.06
N ILE A 86 -23.20 -30.15 25.34
CA ILE A 86 -22.65 -30.89 24.19
C ILE A 86 -22.49 -29.98 22.96
N SER A 87 -23.37 -29.00 22.75
CA SER A 87 -23.30 -28.06 21.62
C SER A 87 -22.34 -26.89 21.85
N SER A 88 -22.01 -26.56 23.10
CA SER A 88 -21.14 -25.45 23.46
C SER A 88 -19.74 -25.50 22.83
N PRO A 89 -19.01 -26.63 22.81
CA PRO A 89 -17.69 -26.70 22.15
C PRO A 89 -17.74 -26.44 20.64
N PHE A 90 -18.82 -26.89 19.98
CA PHE A 90 -18.99 -26.70 18.54
C PHE A 90 -19.32 -25.25 18.20
N LEU A 91 -20.16 -24.58 18.99
CA LEU A 91 -20.42 -23.15 18.85
C LEU A 91 -19.15 -22.33 19.09
N PHE A 92 -18.35 -22.71 20.10
CA PHE A 92 -17.08 -22.05 20.38
C PHE A 92 -16.07 -22.21 19.24
N LEU A 93 -15.92 -23.43 18.70
CA LEU A 93 -15.11 -23.68 17.51
C LEU A 93 -15.59 -22.87 16.31
N ALA A 94 -16.91 -22.84 16.06
CA ALA A 94 -17.49 -22.06 14.96
C ALA A 94 -17.21 -20.56 15.11
N MET A 95 -17.25 -20.02 16.33
CA MET A 95 -16.88 -18.62 16.62
C MET A 95 -15.40 -18.36 16.35
N LEU A 96 -14.50 -19.23 16.83
CA LEU A 96 -13.06 -19.10 16.57
C LEU A 96 -12.76 -19.13 15.06
N PHE A 97 -13.40 -20.03 14.32
CA PHE A 97 -13.23 -20.10 12.87
C PHE A 97 -13.81 -18.87 12.15
N ARG A 98 -14.93 -18.31 12.62
CA ARG A 98 -15.49 -17.07 12.06
C ARG A 98 -14.55 -15.88 12.24
N ASP A 99 -13.92 -15.75 13.40
CA ASP A 99 -12.97 -14.66 13.66
C ASP A 99 -11.69 -14.82 12.83
N CYS A 100 -11.17 -16.05 12.72
CA CYS A 100 -10.08 -16.37 11.80
C CYS A 100 -10.45 -16.07 10.34
N TYR A 101 -11.66 -16.42 9.91
CA TYR A 101 -12.16 -16.18 8.55
C TYR A 101 -12.22 -14.68 8.22
N ASN A 102 -12.83 -13.89 9.10
CA ASN A 102 -12.92 -12.44 8.93
C ASN A 102 -11.53 -11.80 8.92
N CYS A 103 -10.59 -12.30 9.73
CA CYS A 103 -9.19 -11.87 9.70
C CYS A 103 -8.51 -12.20 8.35
N CYS A 104 -8.74 -13.39 7.79
CA CYS A 104 -8.17 -13.80 6.51
C CYS A 104 -8.69 -12.96 5.33
N ILE A 105 -10.01 -12.73 5.24
CA ILE A 105 -10.60 -11.95 4.13
C ILE A 105 -10.19 -10.48 4.17
N ASN A 106 -10.21 -9.88 5.37
CA ASN A 106 -9.80 -8.49 5.52
C ASN A 106 -8.34 -8.28 5.07
N ASN A 107 -7.48 -9.28 5.26
CA ASN A 107 -6.09 -9.22 4.80
C ASN A 107 -5.95 -9.25 3.27
N GLU A 108 -6.80 -9.95 2.52
CA GLU A 108 -6.70 -9.96 1.05
C GLU A 108 -7.13 -8.62 0.44
N ASN A 109 -8.23 -8.04 0.92
CA ASN A 109 -8.67 -6.70 0.51
C ASN A 109 -7.67 -5.62 0.92
N TYR A 110 -7.02 -5.80 2.08
CA TYR A 110 -5.97 -4.90 2.52
C TYR A 110 -4.72 -5.01 1.64
N LEU A 111 -4.31 -6.22 1.27
CA LEU A 111 -3.16 -6.42 0.38
C LEU A 111 -3.36 -5.79 -0.99
N SER A 112 -4.54 -5.93 -1.59
CA SER A 112 -4.86 -5.29 -2.87
C SER A 112 -4.88 -3.76 -2.75
N LEU A 113 -5.42 -3.22 -1.66
CA LEU A 113 -5.38 -1.78 -1.37
C LEU A 113 -3.94 -1.26 -1.23
N LEU A 114 -3.07 -2.00 -0.53
CA LEU A 114 -1.65 -1.64 -0.41
C LEU A 114 -0.94 -1.66 -1.76
N GLN A 115 -1.23 -2.65 -2.61
CA GLN A 115 -0.66 -2.74 -3.96
C GLN A 115 -1.08 -1.55 -4.83
N ILE A 116 -2.34 -1.12 -4.75
CA ILE A 116 -2.84 0.06 -5.46
C ILE A 116 -2.10 1.32 -4.99
N LYS A 117 -2.00 1.54 -3.67
CA LYS A 117 -1.27 2.68 -3.11
C LYS A 117 0.21 2.69 -3.51
N LEU A 118 0.85 1.53 -3.54
CA LEU A 118 2.24 1.39 -3.98
C LEU A 118 2.39 1.81 -5.45
N LEU A 119 1.43 1.43 -6.31
CA LEU A 119 1.42 1.83 -7.72
C LEU A 119 1.26 3.35 -7.86
N GLU A 120 0.31 3.96 -7.15
CA GLU A 120 0.09 5.41 -7.15
C GLU A 120 1.34 6.19 -6.72
N LEU A 121 2.05 5.71 -5.69
CA LEU A 121 3.31 6.33 -5.24
C LEU A 121 4.43 6.22 -6.27
N ASN A 122 4.53 5.10 -6.99
CA ASN A 122 5.50 4.92 -8.06
C ASN A 122 5.21 5.88 -9.23
N ASP A 123 3.94 6.03 -9.62
CA ASP A 123 3.54 6.99 -10.66
C ASP A 123 3.87 8.44 -10.28
N LEU A 124 3.64 8.81 -9.02
CA LEU A 124 4.03 10.12 -8.49
C LEU A 124 5.54 10.33 -8.52
N LEU A 125 6.31 9.29 -8.16
CA LEU A 125 7.77 9.34 -8.21
C LEU A 125 8.28 9.56 -9.65
N GLU A 126 7.68 8.91 -10.64
CA GLU A 126 8.04 9.10 -12.05
C GLU A 126 7.72 10.51 -12.56
N LYS A 127 6.55 11.05 -12.19
CA LYS A 127 6.20 12.44 -12.51
C LYS A 127 7.22 13.43 -11.97
N ILE A 128 7.58 13.29 -10.69
CA ILE A 128 8.56 14.19 -10.05
C ILE A 128 9.94 14.07 -10.70
N LYS A 129 10.38 12.86 -11.06
CA LYS A 129 11.64 12.67 -11.81
C LYS A 129 11.60 13.36 -13.16
N LYS A 130 10.47 13.34 -13.86
CA LYS A 130 10.31 14.04 -15.13
C LYS A 130 10.44 15.56 -14.95
N ASP A 131 9.77 16.11 -13.95
CA ASP A 131 9.87 17.54 -13.61
C ASP A 131 11.32 17.93 -13.27
N GLN A 132 12.07 17.04 -12.61
CA GLN A 132 13.49 17.25 -12.32
C GLN A 132 14.34 17.38 -13.59
N VAL A 133 14.08 16.53 -14.60
CA VAL A 133 14.80 16.56 -15.87
C VAL A 133 14.48 17.83 -16.66
N GLU A 134 13.20 18.24 -16.68
CA GLU A 134 12.79 19.49 -17.32
C GLU A 134 13.45 20.72 -16.68
N LEU A 135 13.58 20.74 -15.35
CA LEU A 135 14.32 21.78 -14.62
C LEU A 135 15.82 21.78 -14.96
N LEU A 136 16.45 20.60 -15.09
CA LEU A 136 17.85 20.51 -15.49
C LEU A 136 18.07 21.03 -16.91
N PHE A 137 17.19 20.66 -17.85
CA PHE A 137 17.26 21.14 -19.23
C PHE A 137 17.08 22.66 -19.32
N SER A 138 16.18 23.23 -18.51
CA SER A 138 16.02 24.68 -18.42
C SER A 138 17.29 25.38 -17.90
N LYS A 139 18.04 24.73 -17.00
CA LYS A 139 19.27 25.30 -16.42
C LYS A 139 20.42 25.32 -17.43
N GLU A 140 20.56 24.27 -18.25
CA GLU A 140 21.60 24.20 -19.29
C GLU A 140 21.40 25.28 -20.36
N SER A 141 20.15 25.50 -20.79
CA SER A 141 19.85 26.53 -21.79
C SER A 141 20.22 27.97 -21.36
N ILE A 142 20.30 28.25 -20.06
CA ILE A 142 20.65 29.58 -19.53
C ILE A 142 22.16 29.81 -19.51
N ASN A 143 22.97 28.75 -19.40
CA ASN A 143 24.43 28.87 -19.26
C ASN A 143 25.16 28.97 -20.61
N GLU A 144 24.62 28.44 -21.70
CA GLU A 144 25.23 28.55 -23.03
C GLU A 144 25.11 29.95 -23.64
N ASP A 145 24.29 30.81 -23.05
CA ASP A 145 23.97 32.12 -23.58
C ASP A 145 24.91 33.23 -23.10
N PHE A 146 25.99 32.92 -22.37
CA PHE A 146 26.96 33.91 -21.88
C PHE A 146 28.41 33.50 -22.17
N LYS A 147 29.24 34.47 -22.54
CA LYS A 147 30.69 34.38 -22.71
C LYS A 147 31.39 35.46 -21.89
N GLU A 148 32.60 35.17 -21.44
CA GLU A 148 33.42 36.11 -20.67
C GLU A 148 34.17 37.09 -21.60
N CYS A 149 34.22 38.37 -21.24
CA CYS A 149 34.96 39.37 -21.99
C CYS A 149 36.48 39.26 -21.72
N PRO A 150 37.35 39.10 -22.73
CA PRO A 150 38.79 38.95 -22.50
C PRO A 150 39.49 40.22 -21.97
N ILE A 151 38.85 41.39 -22.07
CA ILE A 151 39.41 42.67 -21.59
C ILE A 151 38.97 42.98 -20.16
N CYS A 152 37.68 42.87 -19.86
CA CYS A 152 37.13 43.30 -18.58
C CYS A 152 36.61 42.15 -17.70
N SER A 153 36.72 40.90 -18.16
CA SER A 153 36.28 39.68 -17.47
C SER A 153 34.79 39.67 -17.09
N GLU A 154 33.98 40.51 -17.73
CA GLU A 154 32.53 40.55 -17.49
C GLU A 154 31.78 39.55 -18.36
N PHE A 155 30.74 38.94 -17.81
CA PHE A 155 29.87 38.03 -18.53
C PHE A 155 28.90 38.80 -19.43
N VAL A 156 28.96 38.53 -20.73
CA VAL A 156 28.11 39.12 -21.76
C VAL A 156 27.44 38.02 -22.57
N ARG A 157 26.30 38.34 -23.20
CA ARG A 157 25.58 37.33 -23.99
C ARG A 157 26.49 36.71 -25.05
N ALA A 158 26.44 35.40 -25.24
CA ALA A 158 27.26 34.66 -26.21
C ALA A 158 27.13 35.25 -27.63
N LYS A 159 25.91 35.67 -28.00
CA LYS A 159 25.58 36.35 -29.27
C LYS A 159 26.00 37.81 -29.36
N ALA A 160 26.52 38.42 -28.28
CA ALA A 160 26.96 39.81 -28.29
C ALA A 160 28.24 39.99 -29.12
N LYS A 161 28.20 40.94 -30.07
CA LYS A 161 29.36 41.33 -30.89
C LYS A 161 30.26 42.36 -30.19
N ILE A 162 29.72 43.07 -29.20
CA ILE A 162 30.42 44.15 -28.48
C ILE A 162 30.13 44.00 -26.98
N CYS A 163 31.17 44.16 -26.15
CA CYS A 163 31.02 44.21 -24.70
C CYS A 163 30.35 45.52 -24.27
N ARG A 164 29.24 45.43 -23.53
CA ARG A 164 28.50 46.60 -23.03
C ARG A 164 29.24 47.42 -21.98
N TYR A 165 30.26 46.83 -21.33
CA TYR A 165 31.00 47.46 -20.24
C TYR A 165 32.26 48.17 -20.74
N CYS A 166 33.09 47.49 -21.54
CA CYS A 166 34.37 48.03 -22.01
C CYS A 166 34.40 48.39 -23.51
N GLY A 167 33.34 48.08 -24.26
CA GLY A 167 33.27 48.36 -25.70
C GLY A 167 34.10 47.44 -26.60
N HIS A 168 34.74 46.40 -26.04
CA HIS A 168 35.53 45.44 -26.82
C HIS A 168 34.67 44.69 -27.86
N LYS A 169 35.16 44.57 -29.09
CA LYS A 169 34.54 43.77 -30.15
C LYS A 169 35.04 42.32 -30.07
N PHE A 170 34.11 41.39 -29.96
CA PHE A 170 34.35 39.94 -29.92
C PHE A 170 34.55 39.33 -31.30
#